data_AF-A0A1X0QLI1-F1
#
_entry.id   AF-A0A1X0QLI1-F1
#
_cell.length_a   1.000
_cell.length_b   1.000
_cell.length_c   1.000
_cell.angle_alpha   90.00
_cell.angle_beta   90.00
_cell.angle_gamma   90.00
#
_symmetry.space_group_name_H-M   'P 1'
#
loop_
_entity.id
_entity.type
_entity.pdbx_description
1 polymer ?
#
loop_
_entity_poly.entity_id
_entity_poly.type
_entity_poly.pdbx_seq_one_letter_code
_entity_poly.pdbx_strand_id
1 'polypeptide(L)'
;MAIEKDGEGVPIQYLNSENPFSFAKGYFNDEINNQKSRERLNAIQKLQPEKLDLFLDSHQIIEEKKTLLENGLKTKRDKFIRAGLEILQVVDPVDNPLELFERHLDNEEILDIAVEIRKIDLAFPQMRIRSRVFQVIQSNFQETINLHEPYTYDNLREAMLFEKCKWKDEK
;
A
#
# COMPACT_ATOMS: atom_id res chain seq x y z
N MET A 1 -69.49 7.08 -26.70
CA MET A 1 -70.27 5.85 -26.93
C MET A 1 -69.27 4.74 -27.19
N ALA A 2 -69.31 3.69 -26.36
CA ALA A 2 -68.59 2.41 -26.46
C ALA A 2 -67.04 2.51 -26.32
N ILE A 3 -66.31 1.68 -25.57
CA ILE A 3 -66.53 0.31 -25.07
C ILE A 3 -65.81 0.18 -23.72
N GLU A 4 -66.50 -0.37 -22.71
CA GLU A 4 -65.89 -0.94 -21.50
C GLU A 4 -65.01 -2.14 -21.92
N LYS A 5 -63.73 -2.11 -21.56
CA LYS A 5 -62.89 -3.31 -21.51
C LYS A 5 -62.30 -3.41 -20.11
N ASP A 6 -62.64 -4.50 -19.45
CA ASP A 6 -62.02 -5.00 -18.24
C ASP A 6 -60.48 -4.90 -18.35
N GLY A 7 -59.90 -4.06 -17.52
CA GLY A 7 -58.47 -3.84 -17.46
C GLY A 7 -58.20 -2.78 -16.40
N GLU A 8 -57.58 -3.20 -15.31
CA GLU A 8 -57.10 -2.38 -14.21
C GLU A 8 -56.26 -1.20 -14.73
N GLY A 9 -56.92 -0.08 -15.02
CA GLY A 9 -56.26 1.17 -15.36
C GLY A 9 -55.74 1.82 -14.09
N VAL A 10 -54.42 1.97 -13.97
CA VAL A 10 -53.80 2.73 -12.89
C VAL A 10 -54.36 4.16 -12.92
N PRO A 11 -54.99 4.66 -11.83
CA PRO A 11 -55.58 5.99 -11.82
C PRO A 11 -54.52 7.05 -12.14
N ILE A 12 -54.87 8.05 -12.96
CA ILE A 12 -53.95 9.05 -13.51
C ILE A 12 -53.16 9.81 -12.41
N GLN A 13 -53.73 9.90 -11.21
CA GLN A 13 -53.10 10.50 -10.03
C GLN A 13 -51.83 9.76 -9.56
N TYR A 14 -51.66 8.48 -9.90
CA TYR A 14 -50.51 7.64 -9.53
C TYR A 14 -49.42 7.56 -10.60
N LEU A 15 -49.72 7.97 -11.84
CA LEU A 15 -48.75 8.04 -12.94
C LEU A 15 -47.68 9.14 -12.73
N ASN A 16 -47.96 10.11 -11.84
CA ASN A 16 -47.04 11.18 -11.44
C ASN A 16 -46.36 10.94 -10.07
N SER A 17 -46.54 9.76 -9.47
CA SER A 17 -45.80 9.42 -8.26
C SER A 17 -44.42 8.88 -8.66
N GLU A 18 -43.35 9.40 -8.06
CA GLU A 18 -41.97 8.99 -8.36
C GLU A 18 -41.73 7.48 -8.11
N ASN A 19 -42.64 6.78 -7.42
CA ASN A 19 -42.56 5.35 -7.19
C ASN A 19 -43.55 4.57 -8.09
N PRO A 20 -43.05 3.81 -9.07
CA PRO A 20 -43.88 3.02 -9.98
C PRO A 20 -44.61 1.85 -9.31
N PHE A 21 -44.45 1.58 -8.02
CA PHE A 21 -45.16 0.51 -7.30
C PHE A 21 -46.31 1.01 -6.40
N SER A 22 -46.61 2.32 -6.43
CA SER A 22 -47.62 2.92 -5.54
C SER A 22 -49.05 2.39 -5.71
N PHE A 23 -49.34 1.77 -6.86
CA PHE A 23 -50.64 1.19 -7.18
C PHE A 23 -50.81 -0.24 -6.64
N ALA A 24 -49.74 -0.87 -6.13
CA ALA A 24 -49.80 -2.24 -5.65
C ALA A 24 -50.72 -2.34 -4.41
N LYS A 25 -51.59 -3.34 -4.41
CA LYS A 25 -52.56 -3.56 -3.34
C LYS A 25 -51.81 -3.89 -2.04
N GLY A 26 -51.91 -3.01 -1.05
CA GLY A 26 -51.18 -3.13 0.22
C GLY A 26 -49.96 -2.22 0.37
N TYR A 27 -49.54 -1.52 -0.70
CA TYR A 27 -48.38 -0.62 -0.68
C TYR A 27 -48.43 0.39 0.47
N PHE A 28 -49.58 1.03 0.73
CA PHE A 28 -49.73 1.99 1.83
C PHE A 28 -49.72 1.35 3.23
N ASN A 29 -49.95 0.04 3.32
CA ASN A 29 -49.98 -0.71 4.56
C ASN A 29 -48.65 -1.41 4.86
N ASP A 30 -47.68 -1.37 3.92
CA ASP A 30 -46.35 -1.93 4.14
C ASP A 30 -45.60 -1.12 5.20
N GLU A 31 -44.99 -1.81 6.17
CA GLU A 31 -44.23 -1.18 7.25
C GLU A 31 -43.06 -0.32 6.75
N ILE A 32 -42.56 -0.59 5.54
CA ILE A 32 -41.49 0.14 4.87
C ILE A 32 -41.96 1.53 4.40
N ASN A 33 -43.26 1.69 4.12
CA ASN A 33 -43.85 2.97 3.72
C ASN A 33 -44.33 3.80 4.91
N ASN A 34 -44.30 3.25 6.12
CA ASN A 34 -44.52 4.00 7.34
C ASN A 34 -43.39 5.04 7.53
N GLN A 35 -43.77 6.29 7.75
CA GLN A 35 -42.84 7.40 7.90
C GLN A 35 -41.81 7.18 9.01
N LYS A 36 -42.22 6.58 10.13
CA LYS A 36 -41.29 6.25 11.23
C LYS A 36 -40.22 5.23 10.82
N SER A 37 -40.58 4.23 10.02
CA SER A 37 -39.65 3.22 9.51
C SER A 37 -38.68 3.83 8.51
N ARG A 38 -39.16 4.73 7.64
CA ARG A 38 -38.31 5.46 6.69
C ARG A 38 -37.32 6.39 7.39
N GLU A 39 -37.76 7.12 8.40
CA GLU A 39 -36.89 7.98 9.23
C GLU A 39 -35.81 7.15 9.93
N ARG A 40 -36.18 5.98 10.47
CA ARG A 40 -35.22 5.05 11.09
C ARG A 40 -34.23 4.47 10.08
N LEU A 41 -34.69 4.06 8.89
CA LEU A 41 -33.83 3.54 7.82
C LEU A 41 -32.87 4.62 7.31
N ASN A 42 -33.35 5.84 7.11
CA ASN A 42 -32.51 6.98 6.74
C ASN A 42 -31.48 7.31 7.82
N ALA A 43 -31.84 7.19 9.10
CA ALA A 43 -30.90 7.37 10.20
C ALA A 43 -29.82 6.28 10.21
N ILE A 44 -30.20 5.02 9.99
CA ILE A 44 -29.24 3.90 9.88
C ILE A 44 -28.32 4.09 8.67
N GLN A 45 -28.86 4.52 7.53
CA GLN A 45 -28.10 4.74 6.31
C GLN A 45 -27.08 5.88 6.46
N LYS A 46 -27.42 6.94 7.22
CA LYS A 46 -26.48 8.01 7.58
C LYS A 46 -25.37 7.58 8.53
N LEU A 47 -25.57 6.50 9.28
CA LEU A 47 -24.57 5.90 10.17
C LEU A 47 -23.69 4.87 9.44
N GLN A 48 -24.09 4.44 8.24
CA GLN A 48 -23.26 3.55 7.45
C GLN A 48 -22.13 4.35 6.80
N PRO A 49 -20.88 3.88 6.87
CA PRO A 49 -19.78 4.52 6.18
C PRO A 49 -20.02 4.47 4.67
N GLU A 50 -19.94 5.63 4.01
CA GLU A 50 -20.14 5.75 2.55
C GLU A 50 -19.08 4.98 1.74
N LYS A 51 -17.91 4.74 2.35
CA LYS A 51 -16.81 3.93 1.83
C LYS A 51 -16.18 3.15 2.97
N LEU A 52 -16.01 1.84 2.77
CA LEU A 52 -15.12 1.05 3.59
C LEU A 52 -13.69 1.33 3.13
N ASP A 53 -12.99 2.24 3.81
CA ASP A 53 -11.55 2.38 3.63
C ASP A 53 -10.88 1.18 4.30
N LEU A 54 -10.70 0.11 3.53
CA LEU A 54 -9.93 -1.06 3.91
C LEU A 54 -8.44 -0.70 3.87
N PHE A 55 -7.94 -0.14 4.97
CA PHE A 55 -6.50 0.00 5.17
C PHE A 55 -5.92 -1.36 5.55
N LEU A 56 -5.16 -1.95 4.64
CA LEU A 56 -4.28 -3.06 5.00
C LEU A 56 -3.18 -2.52 5.90
N ASP A 57 -2.97 -3.17 7.04
CA ASP A 57 -1.92 -2.78 7.97
C ASP A 57 -0.54 -2.94 7.30
N SER A 58 0.10 -1.81 7.04
CA SER A 58 1.42 -1.76 6.43
C SER A 58 2.47 -2.52 7.25
N HIS A 59 2.30 -2.61 8.57
CA HIS A 59 3.19 -3.37 9.44
C HIS A 59 3.08 -4.87 9.15
N GLN A 60 1.86 -5.40 9.08
CA GLN A 60 1.60 -6.80 8.74
C GLN A 60 2.18 -7.16 7.36
N ILE A 61 2.01 -6.29 6.36
CA ILE A 61 2.59 -6.52 5.03
C ILE A 61 4.13 -6.60 5.09
N ILE A 62 4.78 -5.75 5.88
CA ILE A 62 6.24 -5.74 6.03
C ILE A 62 6.71 -7.02 6.72
N GLU A 63 6.03 -7.45 7.78
CA GLU A 63 6.35 -8.68 8.50
C GLU A 63 6.16 -9.91 7.61
N GLU A 64 5.05 -10.02 6.88
CA GLU A 64 4.81 -11.10 5.93
C GLU A 64 5.90 -11.17 4.86
N LYS A 65 6.26 -10.02 4.27
CA LYS A 65 7.35 -9.94 3.28
C LYS A 65 8.69 -10.40 3.85
N LYS A 66 9.01 -9.98 5.09
CA LYS A 66 10.23 -10.40 5.77
C LYS A 66 10.24 -11.92 5.99
N THR A 67 9.13 -12.46 6.46
CA THR A 67 8.98 -13.89 6.74
C THR A 67 9.09 -14.72 5.46
N LEU A 68 8.45 -14.27 4.37
CA LEU A 68 8.57 -14.89 3.05
C LEU A 68 10.01 -14.87 2.52
N LEU A 69 10.72 -13.75 2.69
CA LEU A 69 12.13 -13.63 2.31
C LEU A 69 13.01 -14.61 3.09
N GLU A 70 12.86 -14.65 4.42
CA GLU A 70 13.61 -15.56 5.30
C GLU A 70 13.39 -17.03 4.93
N ASN A 71 12.14 -17.42 4.72
CA ASN A 71 11.77 -18.77 4.29
C ASN A 71 12.32 -19.12 2.91
N GLY A 72 12.29 -18.16 1.98
CA GLY A 72 12.85 -18.30 0.63
C GLY A 72 14.36 -18.52 0.66
N LEU A 73 15.09 -17.73 1.46
CA LEU A 73 16.53 -17.88 1.64
C LEU A 73 16.89 -19.20 2.30
N LYS A 74 16.14 -19.62 3.34
CA LYS A 74 16.34 -20.91 4.00
C LYS A 74 16.16 -22.07 3.04
N THR A 75 15.08 -22.06 2.25
CA THR A 75 14.80 -23.10 1.27
C THR A 75 15.88 -23.14 0.18
N LYS A 76 16.37 -21.98 -0.27
CA LYS A 76 17.46 -21.90 -1.24
C LYS A 76 18.77 -22.46 -0.67
N ARG A 77 19.09 -22.12 0.59
CA ARG A 77 20.25 -22.66 1.32
C ARG A 77 20.18 -24.18 1.44
N ASP A 78 19.03 -24.71 1.83
CA ASP A 78 18.84 -26.16 1.97
C ASP A 78 18.99 -26.89 0.63
N LYS A 79 18.54 -26.29 -0.48
CA LYS A 79 18.76 -26.82 -1.83
C LYS A 79 20.25 -26.89 -2.19
N PHE A 80 21.02 -25.84 -1.92
CA PHE A 80 22.46 -25.83 -2.16
C PHE A 80 23.21 -26.85 -1.30
N ILE A 81 22.81 -26.98 -0.03
CA ILE A 81 23.39 -28.00 0.86
C ILE A 81 23.12 -29.41 0.31
N ARG A 82 21.90 -29.71 -0.12
CA ARG A 82 21.58 -31.02 -0.72
C ARG A 82 22.38 -31.28 -1.98
N ALA A 83 22.46 -30.31 -2.89
CA ALA A 83 23.25 -30.43 -4.11
C ALA A 83 24.73 -30.70 -3.81
N GLY A 84 25.32 -30.00 -2.83
CA GLY A 84 26.70 -30.21 -2.42
C GLY A 84 26.93 -31.60 -1.80
N LEU A 85 25.99 -32.08 -0.99
CA LEU A 85 26.06 -33.43 -0.40
C LEU A 85 25.91 -34.53 -1.48
N GLU A 86 25.07 -34.31 -2.49
CA GLU A 86 24.92 -35.22 -3.63
C GLU A 86 26.22 -35.33 -4.45
N ILE A 87 26.89 -34.21 -4.70
CA ILE A 87 28.19 -34.19 -5.42
C ILE A 87 29.27 -34.93 -4.62
N LEU A 88 29.30 -34.75 -3.30
CA LEU A 88 30.22 -35.46 -2.40
C LEU A 88 29.79 -36.90 -2.10
N GLN A 89 28.67 -37.36 -2.66
CA GLN A 89 28.10 -38.71 -2.48
C GLN A 89 27.91 -39.09 -1.00
N VAL A 90 27.60 -38.10 -0.16
CA VAL A 90 27.37 -38.33 1.27
C VAL A 90 25.93 -38.75 1.51
N VAL A 91 25.75 -39.99 1.97
CA VAL A 91 24.43 -40.60 2.19
C VAL A 91 23.90 -40.31 3.60
N ASP A 92 24.80 -40.09 4.56
CA ASP A 92 24.46 -39.91 5.96
C ASP A 92 24.24 -38.44 6.34
N PRO A 93 23.37 -38.15 7.33
CA PRO A 93 23.18 -36.80 7.83
C PRO A 93 24.49 -36.28 8.45
N VAL A 94 24.97 -35.15 7.90
CA VAL A 94 26.15 -34.44 8.40
C VAL A 94 25.69 -33.30 9.31
N ASP A 95 26.21 -33.25 10.54
CA ASP A 95 25.87 -32.19 11.50
C ASP A 95 26.29 -30.79 11.02
N ASN A 96 27.43 -30.69 10.33
CA ASN A 96 27.90 -29.44 9.73
C ASN A 96 28.31 -29.62 8.25
N PRO A 97 27.38 -29.46 7.29
CA PRO A 97 27.69 -29.59 5.88
C PRO A 97 28.64 -28.50 5.36
N LEU A 98 28.74 -27.35 6.03
CA LEU A 98 29.62 -26.26 5.61
C LEU A 98 31.09 -26.60 5.85
N GLU A 99 31.42 -27.15 7.02
CA GLU A 99 32.78 -27.62 7.31
C GLU A 99 33.23 -28.71 6.34
N LEU A 100 32.29 -29.55 5.89
CA LEU A 100 32.57 -30.56 4.88
C LEU A 100 32.92 -29.91 3.53
N PHE A 101 32.17 -28.89 3.10
CA PHE A 101 32.45 -28.16 1.87
C PHE A 101 33.79 -27.42 1.92
N GLU A 102 34.14 -26.82 3.07
CA GLU A 102 35.43 -26.15 3.26
C GLU A 102 36.63 -27.09 3.11
N ARG A 103 36.46 -28.38 3.40
CA ARG A 103 37.52 -29.40 3.21
C ARG A 103 37.65 -29.87 1.77
N HIS A 104 36.67 -29.58 0.91
CA HIS A 104 36.60 -30.06 -0.48
C HIS A 104 36.52 -28.91 -1.48
N LEU A 105 37.10 -27.74 -1.15
CA LEU A 105 37.12 -26.56 -2.01
C LEU A 105 37.94 -26.75 -3.29
N ASP A 106 38.75 -27.80 -3.37
CA ASP A 106 39.47 -28.17 -4.59
C ASP A 106 38.52 -28.59 -5.73
N ASN A 107 37.28 -29.00 -5.40
CA ASN A 107 36.23 -29.25 -6.38
C ASN A 107 35.51 -27.94 -6.73
N GLU A 108 35.60 -27.52 -7.99
CA GLU A 108 35.01 -26.28 -8.52
C GLU A 108 33.49 -26.19 -8.26
N GLU A 109 32.75 -27.30 -8.39
CA GLU A 109 31.31 -27.32 -8.15
C GLU A 109 30.97 -27.09 -6.66
N ILE A 110 31.81 -27.62 -5.75
CA ILE A 110 31.64 -27.43 -4.30
C ILE A 110 32.04 -26.01 -3.89
N LEU A 111 33.07 -25.46 -4.51
CA LEU A 111 33.46 -24.06 -4.30
C LEU A 111 32.32 -23.12 -4.69
N ASP A 112 31.70 -23.32 -5.85
CA ASP A 112 30.56 -22.51 -6.31
C ASP A 112 29.37 -22.60 -5.33
N ILE A 113 29.05 -23.80 -4.86
CA ILE A 113 27.99 -24.03 -3.87
C ILE A 113 28.32 -23.32 -2.55
N ALA A 114 29.55 -23.46 -2.05
CA ALA A 114 29.99 -22.82 -0.82
C ALA A 114 29.92 -21.29 -0.92
N VAL A 115 30.31 -20.72 -2.07
CA VAL A 115 30.20 -19.29 -2.37
C VAL A 115 28.75 -18.85 -2.38
N GLU A 116 27.85 -19.58 -3.01
CA GLU A 116 26.41 -19.26 -3.04
C GLU A 116 25.78 -19.30 -1.64
N ILE A 117 26.12 -20.31 -0.82
CA ILE A 117 25.65 -20.36 0.56
C ILE A 117 26.20 -19.17 1.35
N ARG A 118 27.47 -18.81 1.17
CA ARG A 118 28.06 -17.66 1.86
C ARG A 118 27.40 -16.33 1.45
N LYS A 119 27.03 -16.17 0.17
CA LYS A 119 26.26 -15.01 -0.30
C LYS A 119 24.90 -14.93 0.39
N ILE A 120 24.21 -16.07 0.58
CA ILE A 120 22.94 -16.12 1.30
C ILE A 120 23.13 -15.71 2.76
N ASP A 121 24.13 -16.26 3.46
CA ASP A 121 24.40 -15.95 4.87
C ASP A 121 24.77 -14.47 5.07
N LEU A 122 25.39 -13.84 4.07
CA LEU A 122 25.75 -12.42 4.08
C LEU A 122 24.62 -11.46 3.67
N ALA A 123 23.47 -11.96 3.20
CA ALA A 123 22.38 -11.12 2.68
C ALA A 123 21.87 -10.11 3.73
N PHE A 124 21.53 -10.58 4.94
CA PHE A 124 21.04 -9.70 6.02
C PHE A 124 22.10 -8.73 6.57
N PRO A 125 23.34 -9.17 6.86
CA PRO A 125 24.42 -8.25 7.20
C PRO A 125 24.62 -7.14 6.16
N GLN A 126 24.60 -7.50 4.86
CA GLN A 126 24.73 -6.52 3.79
C GLN A 126 23.54 -5.56 3.74
N MET A 127 22.31 -6.05 3.88
CA MET A 127 21.13 -5.19 3.97
C MET A 127 21.26 -4.19 5.13
N ARG A 128 21.69 -4.64 6.31
CA ARG A 128 21.88 -3.77 7.48
C ARG A 128 22.92 -2.67 7.22
N ILE A 129 24.05 -3.02 6.62
CA ILE A 129 25.09 -2.04 6.27
C ILE A 129 24.56 -1.05 5.23
N ARG A 130 23.88 -1.54 4.18
CA ARG A 130 23.27 -0.69 3.15
C ARG A 130 22.26 0.28 3.74
N SER A 131 21.40 -0.16 4.66
CA SER A 131 20.44 0.73 5.34
C SER A 131 21.14 1.81 6.17
N ARG A 132 22.22 1.46 6.88
CA ARG A 132 23.02 2.46 7.64
C ARG A 132 23.66 3.49 6.72
N VAL A 133 24.30 3.03 5.65
CA VAL A 133 24.92 3.93 4.66
C VAL A 133 23.87 4.83 4.03
N PHE A 134 22.71 4.28 3.65
CA PHE A 134 21.59 5.05 3.12
C PHE A 134 21.12 6.14 4.09
N GLN A 135 20.96 5.82 5.38
CA GLN A 135 20.56 6.80 6.40
C GLN A 135 21.58 7.94 6.54
N VAL A 136 22.88 7.63 6.56
CA VAL A 136 23.95 8.65 6.62
C VAL A 136 23.95 9.53 5.38
N ILE A 137 23.78 8.95 4.20
CA ILE A 137 23.68 9.70 2.95
C ILE A 137 22.46 10.64 3.01
N GLN A 138 21.31 10.12 3.43
CA GLN A 138 20.07 10.87 3.52
C GLN A 138 20.17 12.05 4.51
N SER A 139 20.81 11.87 5.67
CA SER A 139 21.01 12.96 6.63
C SER A 139 21.91 14.06 6.07
N ASN A 140 23.00 13.70 5.37
CA ASN A 140 23.90 14.67 4.75
C ASN A 140 23.21 15.50 3.63
N PHE A 141 22.25 14.90 2.92
CA PHE A 141 21.43 15.62 1.94
C PHE A 141 20.38 16.53 2.59
N GLN A 142 19.83 16.17 3.76
CA GLN A 142 18.89 17.03 4.48
C GLN A 142 19.58 18.26 5.10
N GLU A 143 20.80 18.09 5.63
CA GLU A 143 21.59 19.21 6.17
C GLU A 143 22.01 20.23 5.11
N THR A 144 22.21 19.79 3.86
CA THR A 144 22.53 20.68 2.72
C THR A 144 21.31 21.40 2.14
N ILE A 145 20.09 20.97 2.45
CA ILE A 145 18.83 21.60 2.02
C ILE A 145 18.20 22.36 3.20
N ASN A 146 18.97 23.25 3.83
CA ASN A 146 18.36 24.34 4.61
C ASN A 146 17.94 25.46 3.64
N LEU A 147 16.85 25.24 2.89
CA LEU A 147 16.19 26.25 2.05
C LEU A 147 15.29 27.21 2.86
N HIS A 148 15.37 27.17 4.19
CA HIS A 148 14.58 28.01 5.07
C HIS A 148 15.41 29.21 5.58
N GLU A 149 16.02 29.94 4.66
CA GLU A 149 16.20 31.36 4.92
C GLU A 149 14.82 32.02 4.78
N PRO A 150 14.27 32.65 5.83
CA PRO A 150 13.07 33.44 5.68
C PRO A 150 13.44 34.63 4.78
N TYR A 151 13.04 34.58 3.51
CA TYR A 151 13.02 35.76 2.66
C TYR A 151 12.04 36.76 3.30
N THR A 152 12.57 37.70 4.06
CA THR A 152 11.84 38.88 4.50
C THR A 152 11.69 39.80 3.30
N TYR A 153 10.64 39.57 2.52
CA TYR A 153 10.17 40.54 1.52
C TYR A 153 9.68 41.79 2.27
N ASP A 154 10.56 42.77 2.43
CA ASP A 154 10.19 44.12 2.86
C ASP A 154 9.81 44.92 1.61
N ASN A 155 8.57 44.68 1.15
CA ASN A 155 7.99 45.33 -0.03
C ASN A 155 8.09 46.86 0.03
N LEU A 156 8.10 47.44 1.24
CA LEU A 156 8.23 48.88 1.47
C LEU A 156 9.66 49.36 1.20
N ARG A 157 10.66 48.63 1.68
CA ARG A 157 12.06 48.93 1.38
C ARG A 157 12.36 48.80 -0.11
N GLU A 158 11.83 47.78 -0.76
CA GLU A 158 12.01 47.57 -2.21
C GLU A 158 11.31 48.64 -3.04
N ALA A 159 10.08 49.04 -2.69
CA ALA A 159 9.38 50.15 -3.35
C ALA A 159 10.13 51.48 -3.19
N MET A 160 10.66 51.77 -2.01
CA MET A 160 11.47 52.98 -1.77
C MET A 160 12.80 52.96 -2.54
N LEU A 161 13.43 51.80 -2.71
CA LEU A 161 14.63 51.65 -3.54
C LEU A 161 14.31 51.89 -5.01
N PHE A 162 13.19 51.35 -5.50
CA PHE A 162 12.75 51.54 -6.88
C PHE A 162 12.49 53.02 -7.18
N GLU A 163 11.78 53.75 -6.32
CA GLU A 163 11.60 55.20 -6.48
C GLU A 163 12.93 55.95 -6.45
N LYS A 164 13.83 55.64 -5.52
CA LYS A 164 15.16 56.29 -5.47
C LYS A 164 16.00 56.07 -6.72
N CYS A 165 15.91 54.90 -7.35
CA CYS A 165 16.59 54.64 -8.62
C CYS A 165 15.94 55.40 -9.77
N LYS A 166 14.61 55.42 -9.84
CA LYS A 166 13.87 56.13 -10.90
C LYS A 166 14.13 57.64 -10.90
N TRP A 167 14.27 58.25 -9.71
CA TRP A 167 14.55 59.68 -9.56
C TRP A 167 16.01 60.08 -9.84
N LYS A 168 16.94 59.12 -9.93
CA LYS A 168 18.32 59.38 -10.35
C LYS A 168 18.48 59.43 -11.87
N ASP A 169 17.59 58.75 -12.60
CA ASP A 169 17.63 58.67 -14.06
C ASP A 169 16.84 59.82 -14.74
N GLU A 170 16.11 60.64 -13.96
CA GLU A 170 15.31 61.78 -14.44
C GLU A 170 15.92 63.16 -14.11
N LYS A 171 17.21 63.23 -13.76
CA LYS A 171 17.99 64.49 -13.59
C LYS A 171 19.25 64.48 -14.43
#